data_AF-A0A0M8PQX1-F1
#
_entry.id   AF-A0A0M8PQX1-F1
#
_cell.length_a   1.000
_cell.length_b   1.000
_cell.length_c   1.000
_cell.angle_alpha   90.00
_cell.angle_beta   90.00
_cell.angle_gamma   90.00
#
_symmetry.space_group_name_H-M   'P 1'
#
loop_
_entity.id
_entity.type
_entity.pdbx_description
1 polymer ?
#
loop_
_entity_poly.entity_id
_entity_poly.type
_entity_poly.pdbx_seq_one_letter_code
_entity_poly.pdbx_strand_id
1 'polypeptide(L)'
;MRNMPYEIKQKLRQYNKANLKAKSLHDELVEIFEEYGVPYENLTANQEYGDYQEENSTEGLAFINNNEGDIEENIAEIEEVFLHFVNRNSRSV
;
A
#
# COMPACT_ATOMS: atom_id res chain seq x y z
N MET A 1 -31.46 27.76 14.15
CA MET A 1 -30.31 27.31 13.33
C MET A 1 -30.63 25.94 12.75
N ARG A 2 -30.27 25.65 11.50
CA ARG A 2 -30.40 24.30 10.93
C ARG A 2 -29.26 23.42 11.46
N ASN A 3 -29.59 22.25 11.99
CA ASN A 3 -28.62 21.27 12.47
C ASN A 3 -28.35 20.22 11.38
N MET A 4 -27.13 19.68 11.35
CA MET A 4 -26.81 18.52 10.52
C MET A 4 -27.66 17.31 10.93
N PRO A 5 -28.33 16.63 9.97
CA PRO A 5 -29.08 15.40 10.23
C PRO A 5 -28.27 14.36 10.98
N TYR A 6 -28.93 13.63 11.89
CA TYR A 6 -28.29 12.57 12.69
C TYR A 6 -27.69 11.47 11.81
N GLU A 7 -28.35 11.11 10.72
CA GLU A 7 -27.90 10.09 9.77
C GLU A 7 -26.53 10.42 9.16
N ILE A 8 -26.31 11.67 8.75
CA ILE A 8 -25.01 12.12 8.22
C ILE A 8 -23.93 11.92 9.29
N LYS A 9 -24.20 12.31 10.54
CA LYS A 9 -23.24 12.11 11.65
C LYS A 9 -22.95 10.64 11.90
N GLN A 10 -23.92 9.75 11.74
CA GLN A 10 -23.70 8.31 11.86
C GLN A 10 -22.83 7.77 10.73
N LYS A 11 -23.08 8.18 9.49
CA LYS A 11 -22.23 7.81 8.34
C LYS A 11 -20.79 8.30 8.50
N LEU A 12 -20.58 9.52 8.97
CA LEU A 12 -19.24 10.05 9.26
C LEU A 12 -18.49 9.21 10.31
N ARG A 13 -19.17 8.72 11.35
CA ARG A 13 -18.55 7.82 12.34
C ARG A 13 -18.18 6.46 11.76
N GLN A 14 -19.06 5.90 10.92
CA GLN A 14 -18.79 4.62 10.22
C GLN A 14 -17.60 4.76 9.28
N TYR A 15 -17.55 5.86 8.52
CA TYR A 15 -16.46 6.18 7.61
C TYR A 15 -15.14 6.36 8.35
N ASN A 16 -15.13 7.13 9.44
CA ASN A 16 -13.94 7.29 10.28
C ASN A 16 -13.44 5.94 10.85
N LYS A 17 -14.36 5.06 11.27
CA LYS A 17 -13.99 3.72 11.75
C LYS A 17 -13.35 2.88 10.64
N ALA A 18 -13.85 2.95 9.41
CA ALA A 18 -13.26 2.27 8.26
C ALA A 18 -11.85 2.81 7.96
N ASN A 19 -11.68 4.14 7.92
CA ASN A 19 -10.38 4.76 7.69
C ASN A 19 -9.34 4.39 8.75
N LEU A 20 -9.74 4.36 10.03
CA LEU A 20 -8.84 3.90 11.10
C LEU A 20 -8.42 2.45 10.92
N LYS A 21 -9.32 1.57 10.47
CA LYS A 21 -8.99 0.16 10.23
C LYS A 21 -8.09 0.00 9.00
N ALA A 22 -8.36 0.75 7.92
CA ALA A 22 -7.51 0.77 6.73
C ALA A 22 -6.09 1.25 7.08
N LYS A 23 -5.98 2.34 7.85
CA LYS A 23 -4.69 2.83 8.35
C LYS A 23 -3.93 1.77 9.16
N SER A 24 -4.59 1.14 10.14
CA SER A 24 -3.96 0.08 10.94
C SER A 24 -3.42 -1.06 10.07
N LEU A 25 -4.19 -1.51 9.08
CA LEU A 25 -3.76 -2.57 8.17
C LEU A 25 -2.61 -2.13 7.27
N HIS A 26 -2.63 -0.88 6.81
CA HIS A 26 -1.53 -0.31 6.04
C HIS A 26 -0.25 -0.27 6.86
N ASP A 27 -0.31 0.26 8.09
CA ASP A 27 0.84 0.32 9.00
C ASP A 27 1.39 -1.10 9.28
N GLU A 28 0.50 -2.09 9.52
CA GLU A 28 0.88 -3.52 9.68
C GLU A 28 1.56 -4.10 8.44
N LEU A 29 1.08 -3.77 7.23
CA LEU A 29 1.69 -4.24 5.98
C LEU A 29 3.07 -3.64 5.75
N VAL A 30 3.26 -2.36 6.04
CA VAL A 30 4.58 -1.69 5.95
C VAL A 30 5.58 -2.40 6.84
N GLU A 31 5.23 -2.66 8.10
CA GLU A 31 6.09 -3.41 9.04
C GLU A 31 6.43 -4.80 8.49
N ILE A 32 5.45 -5.53 7.96
CA ILE A 32 5.68 -6.85 7.35
C ILE A 32 6.66 -6.76 6.18
N PHE A 33 6.47 -5.83 5.25
CA PHE A 33 7.36 -5.71 4.08
C PHE A 33 8.80 -5.35 4.48
N GLU A 34 8.95 -4.44 5.45
CA GLU A 34 10.26 -4.07 6.00
C GLU A 34 10.97 -5.26 6.67
N GLU A 35 10.25 -6.14 7.37
CA GLU A 35 10.81 -7.37 7.96
C GLU A 35 11.41 -8.32 6.90
N TYR A 36 10.87 -8.33 5.68
CA TYR A 36 11.41 -9.09 4.54
C TYR A 36 12.47 -8.32 3.74
N GLY A 37 12.79 -7.08 4.15
CA GLY A 37 13.76 -6.22 3.46
C GLY A 37 13.22 -5.63 2.16
N VAL A 38 11.90 -5.44 2.06
CA VAL A 38 11.23 -4.78 0.92
C VAL A 38 10.87 -3.35 1.32
N PRO A 39 11.51 -2.32 0.74
CA PRO A 39 11.21 -0.93 1.08
C PRO A 39 9.81 -0.52 0.62
N TYR A 40 9.10 0.24 1.47
CA TYR A 40 7.77 0.76 1.17
C TYR A 40 7.75 1.63 -0.10
N GLU A 41 8.82 2.41 -0.32
CA GLU A 41 8.96 3.29 -1.47
C GLU A 41 8.91 2.50 -2.78
N ASN A 42 9.48 1.29 -2.82
CA ASN A 42 9.45 0.42 -3.99
C ASN A 42 8.06 -0.16 -4.28
N LEU A 43 7.12 -0.12 -3.33
CA LEU A 43 5.75 -0.60 -3.52
C LEU A 43 4.76 0.51 -3.90
N THR A 44 5.22 1.77 -3.86
CA THR A 44 4.40 2.97 -4.13
C THR A 44 5.04 3.89 -5.18
N ALA A 45 6.15 3.49 -5.77
CA ALA A 45 6.91 4.30 -6.70
C ALA A 45 6.34 4.20 -8.12
N ASN A 46 6.14 5.36 -8.73
CA ASN A 46 5.86 5.44 -10.16
C ASN A 46 7.14 5.11 -10.94
N GLN A 47 7.13 3.99 -11.67
CA GLN A 47 8.25 3.55 -12.49
C GLN A 47 8.65 4.59 -13.57
N GLU A 48 7.76 5.51 -13.95
CA GLU A 48 7.97 6.47 -15.04
C GLU A 48 8.81 7.71 -14.63
N TYR A 49 8.96 8.00 -13.32
CA TYR A 49 9.51 9.29 -12.84
C TYR A 49 10.66 9.21 -11.81
N GLY A 50 11.20 8.03 -11.49
CA GLY A 50 12.23 7.88 -10.46
C GLY A 50 13.67 7.91 -10.99
N ASP A 51 14.57 8.63 -10.29
CA ASP A 51 16.04 8.50 -10.41
C ASP A 51 16.55 7.09 -10.02
N TYR A 52 15.67 6.20 -9.55
CA TYR A 52 15.93 4.81 -9.17
C TYR A 52 15.63 3.82 -10.31
N GLN A 53 16.05 4.13 -11.54
CA GLN A 53 15.91 3.19 -12.68
C GLN A 53 16.64 1.84 -12.46
N GLU A 54 17.40 1.67 -11.37
CA GLU A 54 18.17 0.47 -11.08
C GLU A 54 17.45 -0.56 -10.18
N GLU A 55 16.38 -0.21 -9.45
CA GLU A 55 15.71 -1.15 -8.54
C GLU A 55 14.24 -1.41 -8.91
N ASN A 56 13.82 -2.68 -8.86
CA ASN A 56 12.44 -3.09 -9.16
C ASN A 56 11.45 -2.34 -8.24
N SER A 57 10.40 -1.77 -8.82
CA SER A 57 9.37 -1.01 -8.11
C SER A 57 7.99 -1.21 -8.73
N THR A 58 6.92 -0.83 -8.03
CA THR A 58 5.52 -0.88 -8.49
C THR A 58 4.73 0.25 -7.82
N GLU A 59 3.57 0.60 -8.40
CA GLU A 59 2.54 1.43 -7.76
C GLU A 59 1.41 0.59 -7.11
N GLY A 60 1.51 -0.74 -7.10
CA GLY A 60 0.44 -1.64 -6.67
C GLY A 60 -0.09 -1.34 -5.26
N LEU A 61 0.77 -0.97 -4.29
CA LEU A 61 0.30 -0.61 -2.95
C LEU A 61 -0.37 0.78 -2.94
N ALA A 62 0.09 1.71 -3.79
CA ALA A 62 -0.56 3.00 -3.98
C ALA A 62 -1.95 2.83 -4.60
N PHE A 63 -2.09 1.97 -5.62
CA PHE A 63 -3.38 1.64 -6.22
C PHE A 63 -4.35 1.01 -5.21
N ILE A 64 -3.89 0.07 -4.37
CA ILE A 64 -4.70 -0.48 -3.28
C ILE A 64 -5.16 0.62 -2.31
N ASN A 65 -4.26 1.52 -1.89
CA ASN A 65 -4.62 2.63 -0.98
C ASN A 65 -5.68 3.57 -1.58
N ASN A 66 -5.66 3.75 -2.89
CA ASN A 66 -6.61 4.61 -3.62
C ASN A 66 -7.87 3.87 -4.10
N ASN A 67 -7.95 2.55 -3.90
CA ASN A 67 -8.99 1.67 -4.46
C ASN A 67 -9.03 1.75 -6.01
N GLU A 68 -7.86 1.71 -6.62
CA GLU A 68 -7.65 1.74 -8.07
C GLU A 68 -7.14 0.37 -8.57
N GLY A 69 -7.37 0.08 -9.86
CA GLY A 69 -6.94 -1.17 -10.49
C GLY A 69 -7.76 -2.40 -10.09
N ASP A 70 -7.34 -3.56 -10.57
CA ASP A 70 -7.82 -4.86 -10.12
C ASP A 70 -6.97 -5.34 -8.93
N ILE A 71 -7.62 -5.94 -7.92
CA ILE A 71 -6.93 -6.34 -6.69
C ILE A 71 -5.92 -7.46 -6.94
N GLU A 72 -6.20 -8.40 -7.84
CA GLU A 72 -5.30 -9.52 -8.12
C GLU A 72 -4.11 -9.07 -8.97
N GLU A 73 -4.32 -8.11 -9.89
CA GLU A 73 -3.24 -7.48 -10.65
C GLU A 73 -2.30 -6.70 -9.73
N ASN A 74 -2.84 -5.86 -8.83
CA ASN A 74 -2.03 -5.11 -7.86
C ASN A 74 -1.23 -6.05 -6.93
N ILE A 75 -1.82 -7.17 -6.49
CA ILE A 75 -1.13 -8.17 -5.67
C ILE A 75 0.02 -8.82 -6.45
N ALA A 76 -0.22 -9.20 -7.71
CA ALA A 76 0.80 -9.82 -8.54
C ALA A 76 2.01 -8.91 -8.77
N GLU A 77 1.79 -7.61 -8.99
CA GLU A 77 2.88 -6.63 -9.14
C GLU A 77 3.69 -6.45 -7.83
N ILE A 78 3.00 -6.39 -6.69
CA ILE A 78 3.65 -6.36 -5.37
C ILE A 78 4.46 -7.65 -5.13
N GLU A 79 3.94 -8.81 -5.50
CA GLU A 79 4.63 -10.09 -5.37
C GLU A 79 5.92 -10.13 -6.20
N GLU A 80 5.91 -9.58 -7.42
CA GLU A 80 7.11 -9.50 -8.26
C GLU A 80 8.23 -8.69 -7.60
N VAL A 81 7.89 -7.52 -7.05
CA VAL A 81 8.85 -6.67 -6.32
C VAL A 81 9.31 -7.37 -5.05
N PHE A 82 8.40 -7.98 -4.28
CA PHE A 82 8.74 -8.74 -3.08
C PHE A 82 9.77 -9.85 -3.37
N LEU A 83 9.51 -10.67 -4.40
CA LEU A 83 10.40 -11.76 -4.78
C LEU A 83 11.75 -11.26 -5.28
N HIS A 84 11.82 -10.10 -5.94
CA HIS A 84 13.09 -9.47 -6.33
C HIS A 84 13.98 -9.22 -5.11
N PHE A 85 13.46 -8.53 -4.10
CA PHE A 85 14.22 -8.14 -2.90
C PHE A 85 14.64 -9.36 -2.07
N VAL A 86 13.71 -10.28 -1.81
CA VAL A 86 13.99 -11.49 -1.01
C VAL A 86 15.07 -12.36 -1.68
N ASN A 87 15.04 -12.51 -3.01
CA ASN A 87 16.03 -13.30 -3.74
C ASN A 87 17.40 -12.60 -3.88
N ARG A 88 17.46 -11.26 -3.80
CA ARG A 88 18.73 -10.53 -3.75
C ARG A 88 19.40 -10.70 -2.39
N ASN A 89 18.62 -10.63 -1.31
CA ASN A 89 19.10 -10.83 0.06
C ASN A 89 19.65 -12.25 0.27
N SER A 90 19.04 -13.28 -0.33
CA SER A 90 19.49 -14.67 -0.19
C SER A 90 20.81 -15.00 -0.90
N ARG A 91 21.24 -14.18 -1.88
CA ARG A 91 22.52 -14.35 -2.60
C ARG A 91 23.72 -13.68 -1.92
N SER A 92 23.48 -13.02 -0.79
CA SER A 92 24.49 -12.22 -0.07
C SER A 92 25.12 -12.97 1.12
N VAL A 93 24.93 -14.29 1.21
CA VAL A 93 25.47 -15.20 2.25
C VAL A 93 26.49 -16.16 1.66
#